data_AF-A2SGW9-F1
#
_entry.id   AF-A2SGW9-F1
#
_cell.length_a   1.000
_cell.length_b   1.000
_cell.length_c   1.000
_cell.angle_alpha   90.00
_cell.angle_beta   90.00
_cell.angle_gamma   90.00
#
_symmetry.space_group_name_H-M   'P 1'
#
loop_
_entity.id
_entity.type
_entity.pdbx_description
1 polymer ?
#
loop_
_entity_poly.entity_id
_entity_poly.type
_entity_poly.pdbx_seq_one_letter_code
_entity_poly.pdbx_strand_id
1 'polypeptide(L)'
;MSPLALGFLGDAVRSVLDRVFPDPIERARAEVELIKAQSEGTFDQRAAQALALAQIGVNNTEAASPGIFKGGWRPAAGWVCVGALAWQFVARPMVAFGFAVAGHELPELPTIDGALWELLFGLLGLGTLRSVERIKGKS
;
A
#
# COMPACT_ATOMS: atom_id res chain seq x y z
N MET A 1 22.06 -0.14 7.68
CA MET A 1 23.32 0.63 7.73
C MET A 1 23.72 0.71 9.20
N SER A 2 24.92 0.22 9.52
CA SER A 2 25.37 -0.14 10.87
C SER A 2 25.39 1.05 11.85
N PRO A 3 24.94 0.89 13.11
CA PRO A 3 24.92 1.95 14.13
C PRO A 3 26.32 2.47 14.50
N LEU A 4 27.37 1.67 14.25
CA LEU A 4 28.77 2.05 14.42
C LEU A 4 29.25 3.08 13.37
N ALA A 5 28.67 3.05 12.16
CA ALA A 5 29.02 4.02 11.11
C ALA A 5 28.45 5.41 11.38
N LEU A 6 27.30 5.49 12.08
CA LEU A 6 26.71 6.76 12.51
C LEU A 6 27.51 7.44 13.62
N GLY A 7 28.07 6.67 14.56
CA GLY A 7 28.94 7.20 15.61
C GLY A 7 30.22 7.81 15.04
N PHE A 8 30.88 7.09 14.12
CA PHE A 8 32.12 7.54 13.50
C PHE A 8 31.91 8.77 12.59
N LEU A 9 30.79 8.83 11.85
CA LEU A 9 30.44 10.03 11.08
C LEU A 9 30.12 11.22 11.99
N GLY A 10 29.43 10.99 13.10
CA GLY A 10 29.06 12.03 14.07
C GLY A 10 30.29 12.71 14.68
N ASP A 11 31.29 11.93 15.09
CA ASP A 11 32.53 12.47 15.68
C ASP A 11 33.42 13.17 14.64
N ALA A 12 33.50 12.64 13.42
CA ALA A 12 34.24 13.26 12.33
C ALA A 12 33.63 14.62 11.95
N VAL A 13 32.30 14.69 11.80
CA VAL A 13 31.56 15.93 11.51
C VAL A 13 31.75 16.95 12.63
N ARG A 14 31.73 16.51 13.90
CA ARG A 14 31.92 17.39 15.05
C ARG A 14 33.32 18.00 15.11
N SER A 15 34.36 17.21 14.81
CA SER A 15 35.75 17.70 14.79
C SER A 15 36.03 18.72 13.67
N VAL A 16 35.35 18.56 12.52
CA VAL A 16 35.43 19.51 11.41
C VAL A 16 34.65 20.79 11.74
N LEU A 17 33.48 20.66 12.36
CA LEU A 17 32.69 21.80 12.82
C LEU A 17 33.44 22.60 13.90
N ASP A 18 34.18 21.90 14.77
CA ASP A 18 35.02 22.52 15.80
C ASP A 18 36.17 23.35 15.23
N ARG A 19 36.73 22.92 14.11
CA ARG A 19 37.89 23.55 13.49
C ARG A 19 37.53 24.69 12.53
N VAL A 20 36.29 24.71 12.02
CA VAL A 20 35.83 25.69 11.03
C VAL A 20 35.02 26.83 11.67
N PHE A 21 34.34 26.61 12.81
CA PHE A 21 33.57 27.65 13.51
C PHE A 21 33.93 27.73 15.01
N PRO A 22 34.80 28.68 15.42
CA PRO A 22 35.18 28.89 16.82
C PRO A 22 34.11 29.60 17.67
N ASP A 23 33.16 30.33 17.07
CA ASP A 23 32.16 31.12 17.80
C ASP A 23 30.83 30.36 18.04
N PRO A 24 30.33 30.28 19.28
CA PRO A 24 29.14 29.51 19.66
C PRO A 24 27.83 30.04 19.02
N ILE A 25 27.82 31.30 18.58
CA ILE A 25 26.63 31.92 17.95
C ILE A 25 26.44 31.46 16.50
N GLU A 26 27.51 31.24 15.74
CA GLU A 26 27.43 30.76 14.36
C GLU A 26 27.06 29.27 14.30
N ARG A 27 27.50 28.47 15.29
CA ARG A 27 27.07 27.07 15.43
C ARG A 27 25.60 26.94 15.76
N ALA A 28 25.08 27.77 16.67
CA ALA A 28 23.65 27.80 16.97
C ALA A 28 22.83 28.19 15.73
N ARG A 29 23.34 29.08 14.85
CA ARG A 29 22.69 29.42 13.58
C ARG A 29 22.73 28.27 12.57
N ALA A 30 23.88 27.61 12.42
CA ALA A 30 24.03 26.45 11.54
C ALA A 30 23.18 25.26 12.02
N GLU A 31 23.10 25.02 13.33
CA GLU A 31 22.22 23.99 13.93
C GLU A 31 20.75 24.34 13.73
N VAL A 32 20.36 25.61 13.92
CA VAL A 32 18.98 26.06 13.65
C VAL A 32 18.64 25.95 12.15
N GLU A 33 19.59 26.21 11.26
CA GLU A 33 19.41 26.08 9.81
C GLU A 33 19.34 24.61 9.38
N LEU A 34 20.13 23.73 10.00
CA LEU A 34 20.03 22.27 9.81
C LEU A 34 18.71 21.71 10.35
N ILE A 35 18.23 22.19 11.50
CA ILE A 35 16.92 21.83 12.06
C ILE A 35 15.79 22.32 11.15
N LYS A 36 15.90 23.53 10.60
CA LYS A 36 14.94 24.06 9.62
C LYS A 36 14.93 23.24 8.34
N ALA A 37 16.11 22.94 7.77
CA ALA A 37 16.24 22.10 6.59
C ALA A 37 15.72 20.65 6.81
N GLN A 38 15.92 20.08 8.00
CA GLN A 38 15.31 18.80 8.39
C GLN A 38 13.79 18.92 8.54
N SER A 39 13.30 20.04 9.10
CA SER A 39 11.86 20.25 9.29
C SER A 39 11.13 20.40 7.95
N GLU A 40 11.73 21.02 6.94
CA GLU A 40 11.21 21.15 5.57
C GLU A 40 10.93 19.80 4.91
N GLY A 41 11.88 18.86 4.97
CA GLY A 41 11.64 17.48 4.51
C GLY A 41 10.58 16.73 5.33
N THR A 42 10.31 17.18 6.56
CA THR A 42 9.27 16.62 7.43
C THR A 42 7.91 17.25 7.17
N PHE A 43 7.84 18.51 6.71
CA PHE A 43 6.59 19.21 6.41
C PHE A 43 5.87 18.56 5.22
N ASP A 44 6.59 18.21 4.15
CA ASP A 44 6.00 17.49 3.01
C ASP A 44 5.48 16.11 3.42
N GLN A 45 6.24 15.39 4.25
CA GLN A 45 5.80 14.09 4.79
C GLN A 45 4.56 14.23 5.68
N ARG A 46 4.51 15.26 6.53
CA ARG A 46 3.35 15.56 7.38
C ARG A 46 2.13 15.98 6.58
N ALA A 47 2.32 16.75 5.51
CA ALA A 47 1.24 17.16 4.61
C ALA A 47 0.66 15.95 3.85
N ALA A 48 1.52 15.08 3.30
CA ALA A 48 1.10 13.83 2.66
C ALA A 48 0.37 12.90 3.65
N GLN A 49 0.89 12.79 4.88
CA GLN A 49 0.28 11.98 5.93
C GLN A 49 -1.08 12.56 6.37
N ALA A 50 -1.22 13.87 6.49
CA ALA A 50 -2.49 14.53 6.79
C ALA A 50 -3.53 14.32 5.69
N LEU A 51 -3.12 14.37 4.42
CA LEU A 51 -3.98 14.13 3.26
C LEU A 51 -4.46 12.67 3.22
N ALA A 52 -3.55 11.72 3.47
CA ALA A 52 -3.89 10.31 3.59
C ALA A 52 -4.86 10.05 4.76
N LEU A 53 -4.66 10.70 5.91
CA LEU A 53 -5.58 10.60 7.06
C LEU A 53 -6.95 11.19 6.74
N ALA A 54 -7.02 12.31 6.00
CA ALA A 54 -8.28 12.88 5.55
C ALA A 54 -9.03 11.94 4.60
N GLN A 55 -8.33 11.30 3.65
CA GLN A 55 -8.92 10.28 2.77
C GLN A 55 -9.40 9.03 3.51
N ILE A 56 -8.66 8.57 4.53
CA ILE A 56 -9.10 7.48 5.41
C ILE A 56 -10.37 7.88 6.15
N GLY A 57 -10.45 9.13 6.64
CA GLY A 57 -11.65 9.68 7.28
C GLY A 57 -12.85 9.65 6.34
N VAL A 58 -12.70 10.16 5.12
CA VAL A 58 -13.78 10.13 4.10
C VAL A 58 -14.18 8.69 3.78
N ASN A 59 -13.22 7.79 3.53
CA ASN A 59 -13.50 6.39 3.24
C ASN A 59 -14.23 5.68 4.39
N ASN A 60 -13.90 5.99 5.66
CA ASN A 60 -14.60 5.44 6.82
C ASN A 60 -16.03 5.96 6.90
N THR A 61 -16.25 7.25 6.66
CA THR A 61 -17.63 7.81 6.64
C THR A 61 -18.46 7.27 5.48
N GLU A 62 -17.84 7.03 4.32
CA GLU A 62 -18.49 6.46 3.15
C GLU A 62 -18.81 4.97 3.37
N ALA A 63 -17.89 4.22 3.98
CA ALA A 63 -18.09 2.82 4.36
C ALA A 63 -19.14 2.64 5.47
N ALA A 64 -19.24 3.59 6.40
CA ALA A 64 -20.27 3.61 7.45
C ALA A 64 -21.65 4.01 6.92
N SER A 65 -21.74 4.50 5.67
CA SER A 65 -23.02 4.85 5.06
C SER A 65 -23.88 3.61 4.85
N PRO A 66 -25.12 3.56 5.37
CA PRO A 66 -26.00 2.40 5.24
C PRO A 66 -26.53 2.18 3.81
N GLY A 67 -26.18 3.04 2.85
CA GLY A 67 -26.62 2.94 1.47
C GLY A 67 -25.88 1.85 0.69
N ILE A 68 -26.63 0.92 0.09
CA ILE A 68 -26.11 -0.18 -0.77
C ILE A 68 -25.20 0.35 -1.90
N PHE A 69 -25.54 1.52 -2.47
CA PHE A 69 -24.76 2.13 -3.56
C PHE A 69 -23.54 2.94 -3.10
N LYS A 70 -23.49 3.40 -1.84
CA LYS A 70 -22.39 4.25 -1.32
C LYS A 70 -21.33 3.42 -0.59
N GLY A 71 -21.73 2.65 0.42
CA GLY A 71 -20.82 1.79 1.19
C GLY A 71 -20.70 0.36 0.65
N GLY A 72 -21.72 -0.13 -0.06
CA GLY A 72 -21.84 -1.55 -0.42
C GLY A 72 -21.10 -1.98 -1.69
N TRP A 73 -20.72 -1.05 -2.58
CA TRP A 73 -20.12 -1.40 -3.87
C TRP A 73 -18.73 -2.06 -3.73
N ARG A 74 -17.93 -1.61 -2.75
CA ARG A 74 -16.60 -2.17 -2.44
C ARG A 74 -16.70 -3.64 -2.02
N PRO A 75 -17.51 -4.00 -1.00
CA PRO A 75 -17.80 -5.41 -0.70
C PRO A 75 -18.39 -6.16 -1.88
N ALA A 76 -19.36 -5.59 -2.61
CA ALA A 76 -20.02 -6.27 -3.73
C ALA A 76 -19.04 -6.72 -4.82
N ALA A 77 -18.09 -5.86 -5.21
CA ALA A 77 -17.04 -6.22 -6.16
C ALA A 77 -16.17 -7.38 -5.64
N GLY A 78 -15.85 -7.38 -4.34
CA GLY A 78 -15.15 -8.49 -3.68
C GLY A 78 -15.95 -9.79 -3.71
N TRP A 79 -17.23 -9.76 -3.37
CA TRP A 79 -18.09 -10.94 -3.38
C TRP A 79 -18.27 -11.53 -4.79
N VAL A 80 -18.41 -10.70 -5.81
CA VAL A 80 -18.47 -11.17 -7.21
C VAL A 80 -17.15 -11.82 -7.62
N CYS A 81 -16.01 -11.22 -7.26
CA CYS A 81 -14.70 -11.79 -7.54
C CYS A 81 -14.48 -13.15 -6.84
N VAL A 82 -14.79 -13.23 -5.54
CA VAL A 82 -14.71 -14.47 -4.76
C VAL A 82 -15.68 -15.51 -5.31
N GLY A 83 -16.90 -15.12 -5.68
CA GLY A 83 -17.89 -16.02 -6.29
C GLY A 83 -17.43 -16.59 -7.62
N ALA A 84 -16.82 -15.78 -8.48
CA ALA A 84 -16.27 -16.22 -9.76
C ALA A 84 -15.10 -17.23 -9.57
N LEU A 85 -14.18 -16.94 -8.65
CA LEU A 85 -13.09 -17.85 -8.31
C LEU A 85 -13.61 -19.17 -7.70
N ALA A 86 -14.60 -19.09 -6.79
CA ALA A 86 -15.21 -20.25 -6.17
C ALA A 86 -15.92 -21.15 -7.20
N TRP A 87 -16.64 -20.56 -8.17
CA TRP A 87 -17.22 -21.33 -9.27
C TRP A 87 -16.11 -22.02 -10.08
N GLN A 88 -15.13 -21.26 -10.57
CA GLN A 88 -14.13 -21.76 -11.49
C GLN A 88 -13.25 -22.86 -10.88
N PHE A 89 -12.75 -22.65 -9.66
CA PHE A 89 -11.71 -23.51 -9.07
C PHE A 89 -12.24 -24.54 -8.08
N VAL A 90 -13.46 -24.38 -7.57
CA VAL A 90 -14.02 -25.31 -6.57
C VAL A 90 -15.28 -25.99 -7.09
N ALA A 91 -16.32 -25.22 -7.43
CA ALA A 91 -17.60 -25.79 -7.81
C ALA A 91 -17.52 -26.60 -9.11
N ARG A 92 -16.90 -26.06 -10.17
CA ARG A 92 -16.75 -26.74 -11.46
C ARG A 92 -16.03 -28.10 -11.36
N PRO A 93 -14.82 -28.22 -10.77
CA PRO A 93 -14.17 -29.52 -10.64
C PRO A 93 -14.93 -30.48 -9.71
N MET A 94 -15.61 -29.98 -8.68
CA MET A 94 -16.46 -30.81 -7.82
C MET A 94 -17.68 -31.36 -8.56
N VAL A 95 -18.36 -30.55 -9.38
CA VAL A 95 -19.45 -31.02 -10.24
C VAL A 95 -18.92 -32.03 -11.25
N ALA A 96 -17.75 -31.76 -11.85
CA ALA A 96 -17.11 -32.68 -12.77
C ALA A 96 -16.82 -34.05 -12.14
N PHE A 97 -16.27 -34.04 -10.92
CA PHE A 97 -16.05 -35.23 -10.13
C PHE A 97 -17.36 -35.96 -9.79
N GLY A 98 -18.41 -35.22 -9.40
CA GLY A 98 -19.71 -35.80 -9.06
C GLY A 98 -20.35 -36.56 -10.23
N PHE A 99 -20.31 -36.01 -11.44
CA PHE A 99 -20.79 -36.69 -12.65
C PHE A 99 -19.95 -37.93 -13.00
N ALA A 100 -18.63 -37.84 -12.87
CA ALA A 100 -17.74 -38.98 -13.09
C ALA A 100 -18.03 -40.15 -12.12
N VAL A 101 -18.29 -39.86 -10.84
CA VAL A 101 -18.68 -40.88 -9.85
C VAL A 101 -20.08 -41.43 -10.11
N ALA A 102 -21.00 -40.61 -10.60
CA ALA A 102 -22.36 -41.03 -10.94
C ALA A 102 -22.45 -41.79 -12.29
N GLY A 103 -21.35 -41.91 -13.03
CA GLY A 103 -21.32 -42.61 -14.33
C GLY A 103 -22.06 -41.89 -15.45
N HIS A 104 -22.30 -40.60 -15.31
CA HIS A 104 -22.95 -39.77 -16.33
C HIS A 104 -21.92 -38.97 -17.14
N GLU A 105 -22.21 -38.77 -18.43
CA GLU A 105 -21.38 -37.90 -19.27
C GLU A 105 -21.46 -36.45 -18.79
N LEU A 106 -20.31 -35.78 -18.80
CA LEU A 106 -20.21 -34.41 -18.34
C LEU A 106 -20.79 -33.44 -19.37
N PRO A 107 -21.84 -32.67 -19.05
CA PRO A 107 -22.24 -31.56 -19.90
C PRO A 107 -21.16 -30.47 -19.89
N GLU A 108 -21.02 -29.71 -20.98
CA GLU A 108 -20.12 -28.56 -21.01
C GLU A 108 -20.51 -27.53 -19.94
N LEU A 109 -19.69 -27.44 -18.90
CA LEU A 109 -19.89 -26.49 -17.82
C LEU A 109 -19.39 -25.10 -18.24
N PRO A 110 -20.18 -24.03 -18.04
CA PRO A 110 -19.78 -22.67 -18.44
C PRO A 110 -18.46 -22.27 -17.77
N THR A 111 -17.50 -21.84 -18.60
CA THR A 111 -16.18 -21.35 -18.19
C THR A 111 -16.23 -19.85 -17.91
N ILE A 112 -15.50 -19.42 -16.88
CA ILE A 112 -15.20 -18.01 -16.64
C ILE A 112 -13.67 -17.90 -16.71
N ASP A 113 -13.08 -17.96 -17.91
CA ASP A 113 -11.62 -17.96 -18.07
C ASP A 113 -11.03 -16.58 -18.46
N GLY A 114 -11.69 -15.84 -19.35
CA GLY A 114 -11.17 -14.53 -19.81
C GLY A 114 -11.20 -13.46 -18.73
N ALA A 115 -12.35 -13.29 -18.07
CA ALA A 115 -12.55 -12.24 -17.06
C ALA A 115 -11.85 -12.52 -15.72
N LEU A 116 -11.36 -13.75 -15.49
CA LEU A 116 -10.82 -14.15 -14.19
C LEU A 116 -9.41 -13.60 -13.95
N TRP A 117 -8.57 -13.64 -14.99
CA TRP A 117 -7.26 -13.00 -14.95
C TRP A 117 -7.38 -11.48 -14.81
N GLU A 118 -8.34 -10.88 -15.51
CA GLU A 118 -8.63 -9.44 -15.40
C GLU A 118 -9.09 -9.05 -13.99
N LEU A 119 -9.96 -9.84 -13.35
CA LEU A 119 -10.37 -9.64 -11.96
C LEU A 119 -9.20 -9.80 -10.97
N LEU A 120 -8.35 -10.80 -11.19
CA LEU A 120 -7.16 -11.04 -10.37
C LEU A 120 -6.15 -9.89 -10.51
N PHE A 121 -5.87 -9.44 -11.74
CA PHE A 121 -4.99 -8.31 -12.01
C PHE A 121 -5.58 -6.98 -11.56
N GLY A 122 -6.91 -6.80 -11.59
CA GLY A 122 -7.57 -5.64 -11.00
C GLY A 122 -7.36 -5.57 -9.48
N LEU A 123 -7.48 -6.70 -8.79
CA LEU A 123 -7.30 -6.77 -7.34
C LEU A 123 -5.82 -6.65 -6.93
N LEU A 124 -4.92 -7.30 -7.66
CA LEU A 124 -3.49 -7.29 -7.37
C LEU A 124 -2.81 -6.00 -7.85
N GLY A 125 -3.22 -5.47 -9.01
CA GLY A 125 -2.65 -4.29 -9.66
C GLY A 125 -2.91 -2.98 -8.92
N LEU A 126 -4.04 -2.85 -8.23
CA LEU A 126 -4.26 -1.72 -7.31
C LEU A 126 -3.33 -1.81 -6.08
N GLY A 127 -2.99 -3.02 -5.63
CA GLY A 127 -2.03 -3.25 -4.54
C GLY A 127 -0.56 -3.03 -4.95
N THR A 128 -0.21 -3.29 -6.21
CA THR A 128 1.15 -3.07 -6.71
C THR A 128 1.45 -1.59 -6.90
N LEU A 129 0.50 -0.76 -7.32
CA LEU A 129 0.70 0.69 -7.48
C LEU A 129 1.21 1.34 -6.18
N ARG A 130 0.56 1.04 -5.06
CA ARG A 130 0.97 1.52 -3.73
C ARG A 130 2.32 0.98 -3.28
N SER A 131 2.66 -0.25 -3.68
CA SER A 131 3.96 -0.86 -3.37
C SER A 131 5.07 -0.23 -4.20
N VAL A 132 4.79 0.09 -5.47
CA VAL A 132 5.71 0.77 -6.39
C VAL A 132 5.96 2.22 -5.95
N GLU A 133 4.94 2.93 -5.46
CA GLU A 133 5.09 4.27 -4.86
C GLU A 133 6.03 4.24 -3.65
N ARG A 134 5.83 3.29 -2.72
CA ARG A 134 6.74 3.06 -1.57
C ARG A 134 8.18 2.74 -1.99
N ILE A 135 8.37 1.90 -3.02
CA ILE A 135 9.71 1.55 -3.52
C ILE A 135 10.39 2.76 -4.17
N LYS A 136 9.62 3.64 -4.82
CA LYS A 136 10.13 4.87 -5.44
C LYS A 136 10.34 6.02 -4.45
N GLY A 137 10.13 5.81 -3.15
CA GLY A 137 10.33 6.83 -2.12
C GLY A 137 9.33 7.99 -2.19
N LYS A 138 8.28 7.88 -3.00
CA LYS A 138 7.15 8.81 -3.01
C LYS A 138 6.06 8.18 -2.15
N SER A 139 6.02 8.60 -0.88
CA SER A 139 4.93 8.23 0.03
C SER A 139 3.61 8.80 -0.44
#